data_AF-A0A8S3YDB8-F1
#
_entry.id   AF-A0A8S3YDB8-F1
#
_cell.length_a   1.000
_cell.length_b   1.000
_cell.length_c   1.000
_cell.angle_alpha   90.00
_cell.angle_beta   90.00
_cell.angle_gamma   90.00
#
_symmetry.space_group_name_H-M   'P 1'
#
loop_
_entity.id
_entity.type
_entity.pdbx_description
1 polymer ?
#
loop_
_entity_poly.entity_id
_entity_poly.type
_entity_poly.pdbx_seq_one_letter_code
_entity_poly.pdbx_strand_id
1 'polypeptide(L)'
;MQKLTERIDDLKQRIAAWGKRIRRYTERSTRFNQNRLFQSDQKRLYKSLERPIVSGTGPAPNQADTVAFWRSLWSEPVNHNEGPWTEVVASQCAGITPMDPVIITPDDVAEAVRRAPNWKSPGLDELHHYWLKGFMVCHAVLARQF
;
A
#
# COMPACT_ATOMS: atom_id res chain seq x y z
N MET A 1 19.78 -59.98 -18.02
CA MET A 1 20.01 -58.53 -17.87
C MET A 1 18.85 -57.70 -18.44
N GLN A 2 18.47 -57.88 -19.70
CA GLN A 2 17.43 -57.07 -20.39
C GLN A 2 16.01 -57.17 -19.78
N LYS A 3 15.56 -58.36 -19.37
CA LYS A 3 14.27 -58.52 -18.65
C LYS A 3 14.22 -57.81 -17.30
N LEU A 4 15.38 -57.66 -16.64
CA LEU A 4 15.47 -57.01 -15.34
C LEU A 4 15.35 -55.49 -15.49
N THR A 5 15.99 -54.92 -16.52
CA THR A 5 15.92 -53.48 -16.82
C THR A 5 14.52 -53.07 -17.26
N GLU A 6 13.85 -53.87 -18.09
CA GLU A 6 12.46 -53.62 -18.49
C GLU A 6 11.51 -53.61 -17.29
N ARG A 7 11.69 -54.54 -16.35
CA ARG A 7 10.86 -54.58 -15.13
C ARG A 7 11.10 -53.38 -14.21
N ILE A 8 12.34 -52.91 -14.12
CA ILE A 8 12.68 -51.70 -13.37
C ILE A 8 12.04 -50.47 -14.01
N ASP A 9 12.08 -50.36 -15.33
CA ASP A 9 11.51 -49.22 -16.04
C ASP A 9 9.98 -49.21 -15.97
N ASP A 10 9.31 -50.38 -16.04
CA ASP A 10 7.87 -50.52 -15.77
C ASP A 10 7.50 -50.00 -14.37
N LEU A 11 8.26 -50.40 -13.34
CA LEU A 11 8.03 -49.93 -11.98
C LEU A 11 8.23 -48.42 -11.84
N LYS A 12 9.28 -47.85 -12.45
CA LYS A 12 9.52 -46.40 -12.48
C LYS A 12 8.38 -45.65 -13.16
N GLN A 13 7.91 -46.13 -14.31
CA GLN A 13 6.80 -45.53 -15.04
C GLN A 13 5.51 -45.56 -14.22
N ARG A 14 5.23 -46.68 -13.54
CA ARG A 14 4.08 -46.80 -12.64
C ARG A 14 4.17 -45.82 -11.48
N ILE A 15 5.31 -45.75 -10.79
CA ILE A 15 5.53 -44.79 -9.69
C ILE A 15 5.32 -43.35 -10.18
N ALA A 16 5.87 -42.99 -11.33
CA ALA A 16 5.70 -41.67 -11.93
C ALA A 16 4.23 -41.38 -12.27
N ALA A 17 3.50 -42.36 -12.82
CA ALA A 17 2.08 -42.23 -13.13
C ALA A 17 1.23 -42.03 -11.86
N TRP A 18 1.50 -42.80 -10.79
CA TRP A 18 0.85 -42.65 -9.49
C TRP A 18 1.16 -41.29 -8.86
N GLY A 19 2.42 -40.85 -8.89
CA GLY A 19 2.81 -39.52 -8.41
C GLY A 19 2.11 -38.39 -9.15
N LYS A 20 2.03 -38.46 -10.49
CA LYS A 20 1.24 -37.52 -11.31
C LYS A 20 -0.24 -37.53 -10.94
N ARG A 21 -0.81 -38.72 -10.71
CA ARG A 21 -2.21 -38.88 -10.32
C ARG A 21 -2.48 -38.22 -8.97
N ILE A 22 -1.66 -38.50 -7.96
CA ILE A 22 -1.75 -37.87 -6.63
C ILE A 22 -1.69 -36.36 -6.78
N ARG A 23 -0.65 -35.83 -7.42
CA ARG A 23 -0.47 -34.38 -7.62
C ARG A 23 -1.68 -33.73 -8.28
N ARG A 24 -2.24 -34.34 -9.33
CA ARG A 24 -3.44 -33.84 -10.00
C ARG A 24 -4.64 -33.76 -9.05
N TYR A 25 -4.84 -34.77 -8.20
CA TYR A 25 -5.93 -34.76 -7.22
C TYR A 25 -5.70 -33.69 -6.15
N THR A 26 -4.49 -33.53 -5.64
CA THR A 26 -4.16 -32.46 -4.68
C THR A 26 -4.40 -31.09 -5.29
N GLU A 27 -3.87 -30.81 -6.48
CA GLU A 27 -4.07 -29.53 -7.18
C GLU A 27 -5.54 -29.25 -7.47
N ARG A 28 -6.32 -30.28 -7.86
CA ARG A 28 -7.77 -30.13 -8.05
C ARG A 28 -8.48 -29.76 -6.76
N SER A 29 -8.18 -30.46 -5.66
CA SER A 29 -8.79 -30.20 -4.36
C SER A 29 -8.43 -28.81 -3.84
N THR A 30 -7.15 -28.44 -3.92
CA THR A 30 -6.66 -27.11 -3.52
C THR A 30 -7.34 -26.01 -4.32
N ARG A 31 -7.39 -26.12 -5.66
CA ARG A 31 -8.09 -25.13 -6.51
C ARG A 31 -9.58 -25.02 -6.17
N PHE A 32 -10.26 -26.15 -5.96
CA PHE A 32 -11.67 -26.14 -5.58
C PHE A 32 -11.88 -25.39 -4.26
N ASN A 33 -11.07 -25.68 -3.24
CA ASN A 33 -11.17 -25.02 -1.94
C ASN A 33 -10.83 -23.53 -2.02
N GLN A 34 -9.78 -23.16 -2.76
CA GLN A 34 -9.39 -21.76 -2.96
C GLN A 34 -10.47 -20.97 -3.72
N ASN A 35 -11.03 -21.52 -4.80
CA ASN A 35 -12.09 -20.87 -5.57
C ASN A 35 -13.38 -20.71 -4.75
N ARG A 36 -13.74 -21.74 -3.97
CA ARG A 36 -14.88 -21.66 -3.06
C ARG A 36 -14.67 -20.55 -2.01
N LEU A 37 -13.47 -20.49 -1.43
CA LEU A 37 -13.11 -19.47 -0.44
C LEU A 37 -13.07 -18.07 -1.08
N PHE A 38 -12.61 -17.93 -2.32
CA PHE A 38 -12.65 -16.68 -3.07
C PHE A 38 -14.09 -16.17 -3.27
N GLN A 39 -15.04 -17.05 -3.55
CA GLN A 39 -16.44 -16.67 -3.73
C GLN A 39 -17.14 -16.35 -2.41
N SER A 40 -16.85 -17.09 -1.33
CA SER A 40 -17.55 -16.91 -0.05
C SER A 40 -16.89 -15.89 0.89
N ASP A 41 -15.55 -15.86 0.97
CA ASP A 41 -14.78 -15.03 1.91
C ASP A 41 -13.36 -14.76 1.37
N GLN A 42 -13.25 -13.71 0.54
CA GLN A 42 -11.99 -13.29 -0.07
C GLN A 42 -10.92 -12.94 0.97
N LYS A 43 -11.31 -12.37 2.11
CA LYS A 43 -10.37 -11.96 3.17
C LYS A 43 -9.64 -13.16 3.74
N ARG A 44 -10.34 -14.26 3.99
CA ARG A 44 -9.72 -15.51 4.45
C ARG A 44 -8.77 -16.12 3.42
N LEU A 45 -9.12 -16.07 2.13
CA LEU A 45 -8.20 -16.52 1.08
C LEU A 45 -6.91 -15.71 1.10
N TYR A 46 -7.01 -14.37 1.07
CA TYR A 46 -5.82 -13.52 1.07
C TYR A 46 -4.95 -13.70 2.31
N LYS A 47 -5.55 -13.81 3.50
CA LYS A 47 -4.81 -14.16 4.73
C LYS A 47 -4.09 -15.51 4.66
N SER A 48 -4.67 -16.49 3.96
CA SER A 48 -4.01 -17.79 3.77
C SER A 48 -2.86 -17.74 2.75
N LEU A 49 -2.87 -16.76 1.84
CA LEU A 49 -1.82 -16.53 0.84
C LEU A 49 -0.73 -15.59 1.36
N GLU A 50 -1.04 -14.76 2.36
CA GLU A 50 -0.05 -14.00 3.10
C GLU A 50 0.98 -14.98 3.68
N ARG A 51 2.23 -14.82 3.24
CA ARG A 51 3.34 -15.48 3.93
C ARG A 51 3.39 -14.87 5.32
N PRO A 52 3.71 -15.66 6.37
CA PRO A 52 4.05 -15.05 7.64
C PRO A 52 5.11 -13.99 7.35
N ILE A 53 4.85 -12.77 7.83
CA ILE A 53 5.77 -11.66 7.67
C ILE A 53 7.12 -12.22 8.10
N VAL A 54 8.03 -12.38 7.13
CA VAL A 54 9.43 -12.57 7.46
C VAL A 54 9.80 -11.22 8.03
N SER A 55 9.55 -11.04 9.33
CA SER A 55 10.11 -9.94 10.10
C SER A 55 11.58 -10.03 9.77
N GLY A 56 12.07 -9.08 8.96
CA GLY A 56 13.40 -9.19 8.38
C GLY A 56 14.36 -9.50 9.50
N THR A 57 14.91 -10.71 9.51
CA THR A 57 15.93 -11.13 10.47
C THR A 57 17.27 -10.48 10.18
N GLY A 58 17.33 -9.63 9.15
CA GLY A 58 18.45 -8.75 8.88
C GLY A 58 18.56 -7.63 9.93
N PRO A 59 19.77 -7.12 10.17
CA PRO A 59 19.95 -5.93 10.99
C PRO A 59 19.15 -4.77 10.39
N ALA A 60 18.59 -3.93 11.26
CA ALA A 60 17.92 -2.70 10.83
C ALA A 60 18.91 -1.87 9.98
N PRO A 61 18.46 -1.27 8.87
CA PRO A 61 19.32 -0.42 8.06
C PRO A 61 19.82 0.76 8.90
N ASN A 62 21.05 1.16 8.67
CA ASN A 62 21.66 2.31 9.33
C ASN A 62 20.82 3.57 9.04
N GLN A 63 20.56 4.37 10.09
CA GLN A 63 19.79 5.60 9.97
C GLN A 63 20.44 6.56 8.97
N ALA A 64 21.77 6.68 8.99
CA ALA A 64 22.49 7.58 8.08
C ALA A 64 22.29 7.17 6.61
N ASP A 65 22.37 5.87 6.31
CA ASP A 65 22.20 5.35 4.95
C ASP A 65 20.75 5.53 4.47
N THR A 66 19.78 5.34 5.37
CA THR A 66 18.37 5.55 5.08
C THR A 66 18.08 7.02 4.77
N VAL A 67 18.62 7.93 5.59
CA VAL A 67 18.47 9.38 5.38
C VAL A 67 19.15 9.79 4.08
N ALA A 68 20.37 9.32 3.81
CA ALA A 68 21.10 9.64 2.59
C ALA A 68 20.34 9.17 1.34
N PHE A 69 19.78 7.96 1.37
CA PHE A 69 18.97 7.42 0.28
C PHE A 69 17.73 8.27 0.00
N TRP A 70 16.94 8.61 1.01
CA TRP A 70 15.73 9.42 0.80
C TRP A 70 16.06 10.88 0.44
N ARG A 71 17.16 11.40 0.98
CA ARG A 71 17.63 12.76 0.69
C ARG A 71 18.05 12.91 -0.77
N SER A 72 18.74 11.92 -1.36
CA SER A 72 19.11 12.00 -2.79
C SER A 72 17.87 11.96 -3.69
N LEU A 73 16.81 11.26 -3.29
CA LEU A 73 15.55 11.20 -4.05
C LEU A 73 14.73 12.48 -3.95
N TRP A 74 14.64 13.09 -2.76
CA TRP A 74 13.63 14.13 -2.47
C TRP A 74 14.20 15.51 -2.19
N SER A 75 15.48 15.62 -1.82
CA SER A 75 16.09 16.88 -1.42
C SER A 75 17.09 17.41 -2.44
N GLU A 76 17.41 16.65 -3.48
CA GLU A 76 18.19 17.17 -4.59
C GLU A 76 17.28 18.02 -5.49
N PRO A 77 17.56 19.32 -5.67
CA PRO A 77 16.80 20.15 -6.57
C PRO A 77 17.06 19.69 -8.01
N VAL A 78 16.07 19.04 -8.61
CA VAL A 78 16.09 18.68 -10.02
C VAL A 78 15.48 19.83 -10.81
N ASN A 79 16.23 20.36 -11.78
CA ASN A 79 15.66 21.26 -12.77
C ASN A 79 14.81 20.43 -13.74
N HIS A 80 13.49 20.57 -13.65
CA HIS A 80 12.57 19.95 -14.59
C HIS A 80 12.58 20.76 -15.89
N ASN A 81 12.97 20.13 -17.00
CA ASN A 81 12.69 20.70 -18.31
C ASN A 81 11.19 20.52 -18.58
N GLU A 82 10.43 21.60 -18.48
CA GLU A 82 9.04 21.61 -18.90
C GLU A 82 8.97 21.27 -20.40
N GLY A 83 8.22 20.22 -20.73
CA GLY A 83 8.03 19.82 -22.12
C GLY A 83 6.93 20.64 -22.79
N PRO A 84 6.81 20.58 -24.13
CA PRO A 84 5.77 21.30 -24.88
C PRO A 84 4.33 21.02 -24.44
N TRP A 85 4.12 19.95 -23.65
CA TRP A 85 2.82 19.60 -23.09
C TRP A 85 2.30 20.65 -22.08
N THR A 86 3.17 21.42 -21.41
CA THR A 86 2.71 22.47 -20.48
C THR A 86 1.99 23.59 -21.21
N GLU A 87 2.46 23.98 -22.40
CA GLU A 87 1.79 24.94 -23.29
C GLU A 87 0.45 24.39 -23.79
N VAL A 88 0.39 23.10 -24.13
CA VAL A 88 -0.86 22.43 -24.52
C VAL A 88 -1.87 22.47 -23.37
N VAL A 89 -1.47 22.11 -22.15
CA VAL A 89 -2.34 22.15 -20.96
C VAL A 89 -2.75 23.59 -20.65
N ALA A 90 -1.83 24.56 -20.72
CA ALA A 90 -2.14 25.97 -20.50
C ALA A 90 -3.17 26.49 -21.52
N SER A 91 -3.05 26.11 -22.80
CA SER A 91 -4.04 26.48 -23.82
C SER A 91 -5.40 25.82 -23.60
N GLN A 92 -5.45 24.55 -23.17
CA GLN A 92 -6.69 23.86 -22.80
C GLN A 92 -7.35 24.50 -21.57
N CYS A 93 -6.54 24.99 -20.62
CA CYS A 93 -7.01 25.64 -19.41
C CYS A 93 -7.29 27.14 -19.58
N ALA A 94 -6.97 27.76 -20.71
CA ALA A 94 -7.09 29.21 -20.90
C ALA A 94 -8.54 29.73 -20.78
N GLY A 95 -9.53 28.87 -21.07
CA GLY A 95 -10.95 29.18 -20.90
C GLY A 95 -11.53 28.83 -19.52
N ILE A 96 -10.73 28.22 -18.63
CA ILE A 96 -11.17 27.82 -17.30
C ILE A 96 -10.98 29.01 -16.36
N THR A 97 -12.06 29.45 -15.74
CA THR A 97 -11.99 30.49 -14.70
C THR A 97 -11.10 29.98 -13.55
N PRO A 98 -10.08 30.75 -13.14
CA PRO A 98 -9.27 30.40 -11.97
C PRO A 98 -10.16 30.16 -10.75
N MET A 99 -9.79 29.18 -9.93
CA MET A 99 -10.48 28.95 -8.66
C MET A 99 -10.35 30.20 -7.79
N ASP A 100 -11.45 30.64 -7.20
CA ASP A 100 -11.45 31.74 -6.25
C ASP A 100 -10.48 31.45 -5.09
N PRO A 101 -9.86 32.49 -4.50
CA PRO A 101 -8.99 32.31 -3.35
C PRO A 101 -9.77 31.63 -2.21
N VAL A 102 -9.28 30.47 -1.78
CA VAL A 102 -9.86 29.72 -0.67
C VAL A 102 -9.41 30.39 0.62
N ILE A 103 -10.30 31.15 1.25
CA ILE A 103 -10.05 31.77 2.55
C ILE A 103 -10.55 30.82 3.62
N ILE A 104 -9.63 30.20 4.36
CA ILE A 104 -9.99 29.37 5.51
C ILE A 104 -10.31 30.28 6.69
N THR A 105 -11.53 30.18 7.20
CA THR A 105 -11.98 30.94 8.37
C THR A 105 -11.80 30.13 9.66
N PRO A 106 -11.79 30.78 10.84
CA PRO A 106 -11.77 30.06 12.12
C PRO A 106 -12.96 29.09 12.29
N ASP A 107 -14.12 29.42 11.69
CA ASP A 107 -15.30 28.57 11.74
C ASP A 107 -15.13 27.29 10.90
N ASP A 108 -14.44 27.38 9.77
CA ASP A 108 -14.08 26.20 8.96
C ASP A 108 -13.17 25.26 9.75
N VAL A 109 -12.20 25.82 10.48
CA VAL A 109 -11.32 25.05 11.38
C VAL A 109 -12.15 24.41 12.51
N ALA A 110 -13.08 25.14 13.11
CA ALA A 110 -13.93 24.63 14.18
C ALA A 110 -14.79 23.45 13.70
N GLU A 111 -15.40 23.55 12.52
CA GLU A 111 -16.21 22.49 11.94
C GLU A 111 -15.37 21.26 11.57
N ALA A 112 -14.18 21.46 11.02
CA ALA A 112 -13.24 20.38 10.71
C ALA A 112 -12.79 19.64 11.98
N VAL A 113 -12.36 20.39 13.00
CA VAL A 113 -11.88 19.85 14.29
C VAL A 113 -13.01 19.14 15.03
N ARG A 114 -14.25 19.65 14.98
CA ARG A 114 -15.43 19.02 15.60
C ARG A 114 -15.64 17.58 15.11
N ARG A 115 -15.46 17.34 13.81
CA ARG A 115 -15.61 16.02 13.18
C ARG A 115 -14.45 15.07 13.45
N ALA A 116 -13.30 15.59 13.87
CA ALA A 116 -12.12 14.77 14.14
C ALA A 116 -12.28 13.93 15.42
N PRO A 117 -11.83 12.66 15.46
CA PRO A 117 -11.88 11.84 16.65
C PRO A 117 -10.89 12.33 17.71
N ASN A 118 -11.36 12.47 18.96
CA ASN A 118 -10.64 13.11 20.07
C ASN A 118 -9.22 12.57 20.30
N TRP A 119 -9.07 11.24 20.25
CA TRP A 119 -7.84 10.53 20.64
C TRP A 119 -7.09 9.94 19.45
N LYS A 120 -7.18 10.57 18.27
CA LYS A 120 -6.29 10.20 17.15
C LYS A 120 -4.85 10.56 17.50
N SER A 121 -3.90 9.80 16.98
CA SER A 121 -2.47 10.07 17.15
C SER A 121 -2.15 11.52 16.77
N PRO A 122 -1.42 12.26 17.61
CA PRO A 122 -1.08 13.64 17.35
C PRO A 122 0.01 13.74 16.28
N GLY A 123 0.18 14.93 15.70
CA GLY A 123 1.25 15.21 14.76
C GLY A 123 2.59 15.48 15.47
N LEU A 124 3.49 16.15 14.75
CA LEU A 124 4.78 16.63 15.30
C LEU A 124 4.60 17.65 16.44
N ASP A 125 3.41 18.24 16.55
CA ASP A 125 3.00 19.19 17.59
C ASP A 125 2.55 18.51 18.90
N GLU A 126 2.46 17.17 18.91
CA GLU A 126 2.01 16.35 20.04
C GLU A 126 0.60 16.68 20.56
N LEU A 127 -0.20 17.43 19.78
CA LEU A 127 -1.47 17.97 20.22
C LEU A 127 -2.65 17.17 19.66
N HIS A 128 -3.39 16.51 20.56
CA HIS A 128 -4.57 15.74 20.18
C HIS A 128 -5.76 16.62 19.76
N HIS A 129 -6.63 16.10 18.89
CA HIS A 129 -7.87 16.78 18.50
C HIS A 129 -8.77 17.14 19.68
N TYR A 130 -8.72 16.36 20.77
CA TYR A 130 -9.43 16.69 22.01
C TYR A 130 -9.11 18.12 22.49
N TRP A 131 -7.84 18.49 22.49
CA TRP A 131 -7.39 19.82 22.90
C TRP A 131 -7.71 20.88 21.85
N LEU A 132 -7.58 20.57 20.56
CA LEU A 132 -7.99 21.48 19.49
C LEU A 132 -9.47 21.85 19.57
N LYS A 133 -10.34 20.93 19.99
CA LYS A 133 -11.77 21.22 20.20
C LYS A 133 -12.01 22.21 21.33
N GLY A 134 -11.19 22.15 22.39
CA GLY A 134 -11.31 23.03 23.55
C GLY A 134 -10.67 24.40 23.33
N PHE A 135 -9.58 24.47 22.55
CA PHE A 135 -8.80 25.69 22.36
C PHE A 135 -9.23 26.48 21.12
N MET A 136 -10.40 27.14 21.21
CA MET A 136 -10.93 27.99 20.12
C MET A 136 -9.97 29.12 19.72
N VAL A 137 -9.13 29.60 20.63
CA VAL A 137 -8.10 30.62 20.35
C VAL A 137 -7.09 30.14 19.29
N CYS A 138 -6.80 28.84 19.25
CA CYS A 138 -5.89 28.25 18.27
C CYS A 138 -6.51 28.22 16.86
N HIS A 139 -7.84 28.24 16.73
CA HIS A 139 -8.50 28.17 15.41
C HIS A 139 -8.17 29.37 14.55
N ALA A 140 -8.08 30.56 15.14
CA ALA A 140 -7.69 31.78 14.43
C ALA A 140 -6.24 31.74 13.95
N VAL A 141 -5.34 31.09 14.69
CA VAL A 141 -3.94 30.92 14.28
C VAL A 141 -3.84 29.88 13.17
N LEU A 142 -4.53 28.74 13.31
CA LEU A 142 -4.56 27.68 12.30
C LEU A 142 -5.13 28.18 10.96
N ALA A 143 -6.20 28.96 11.00
CA ALA A 143 -6.81 29.55 9.81
C ALA A 143 -5.84 30.46 9.01
N ARG A 144 -4.85 31.07 9.67
CA ARG A 144 -3.85 31.95 9.02
C ARG A 144 -2.66 31.20 8.43
N GLN A 145 -2.48 29.92 8.73
CA GLN A 145 -1.35 29.12 8.22
C GLN A 145 -1.61 28.54 6.82
N PHE A 146 -2.79 28.80 6.26
CA PHE A 146 -3.24 28.37 4.93
C PHE A 146 -3.61 29.59 4.10
#